data_AF-A0A2C9EHX3-F1
#
_entry.id   AF-A0A2C9EHX3-F1
#
_cell.length_a   1.000
_cell.length_b   1.000
_cell.length_c   1.000
_cell.angle_alpha   90.00
_cell.angle_beta   90.00
_cell.angle_gamma   90.00
#
_symmetry.space_group_name_H-M   'P 1'
#
loop_
_entity.id
_entity.type
_entity.pdbx_description
1 polymer ?
#
loop_
_entity_poly.entity_id
_entity_poly.type
_entity_poly.pdbx_seq_one_letter_code
_entity_poly.pdbx_strand_id
1 'polypeptide(L)'
;MKTLLLLLSLILLMVLNLGYYTELEEAETHTRWFIKTSPTLRLEFFNIHANDGDYRRVEKLTDEQRQMIIDYCKYRLGIDTQVTTQADVERCAKL
;
A
#
# COMPACT_ATOMS: atom_id res chain seq x y z
N MET A 1 10.70 28.09 18.57
CA MET A 1 9.70 28.12 17.47
C MET A 1 10.27 27.57 16.16
N LYS A 2 11.40 28.11 15.63
CA LYS A 2 12.00 27.63 14.37
C LYS A 2 12.33 26.13 14.34
N THR A 3 12.88 25.60 15.43
CA THR A 3 13.23 24.17 15.56
C THR A 3 11.99 23.26 15.54
N LEU A 4 10.88 23.69 16.13
CA LEU A 4 9.63 22.94 16.13
C LEU A 4 9.03 22.87 14.72
N LEU A 5 9.07 23.98 13.99
CA LEU A 5 8.61 24.02 12.59
C LEU A 5 9.46 23.10 11.70
N LEU A 6 10.78 23.07 11.91
CA LEU A 6 11.67 22.15 11.20
C LEU A 6 11.33 20.69 11.50
N LEU A 7 11.12 20.33 12.77
CA LEU A 7 10.73 18.98 13.15
C LEU A 7 9.39 18.55 12.54
N LEU A 8 8.38 19.42 12.59
CA LEU A 8 7.08 19.16 11.98
C LEU A 8 7.19 18.99 10.45
N SER A 9 8.02 19.80 9.79
CA SER A 9 8.26 19.67 8.35
C SER A 9 8.93 18.34 8.01
N LEU A 10 9.90 17.88 8.82
CA LEU A 10 10.57 16.60 8.61
C LEU A 10 9.62 15.42 8.83
N ILE A 11 8.79 15.48 9.87
CA ILE A 11 7.75 14.47 10.14
C ILE A 11 6.77 14.42 8.97
N LEU A 12 6.30 15.58 8.50
CA LEU A 12 5.39 15.64 7.35
C LEU A 12 6.03 15.05 6.09
N LEU A 13 7.30 15.35 5.81
CA LEU A 13 8.03 14.77 4.69
C LEU A 13 8.15 13.25 4.81
N MET A 14 8.44 12.72 6.02
CA MET A 14 8.46 11.27 6.24
C MET A 14 7.08 10.66 6.01
N VAL A 15 6.02 11.24 6.57
CA VAL A 15 4.65 10.75 6.41
C VAL A 15 4.22 10.75 4.94
N LEU A 16 4.55 11.80 4.19
CA LEU A 16 4.16 11.92 2.79
C LEU A 16 4.86 10.89 1.89
N ASN A 17 6.09 10.47 2.23
CA ASN A 17 6.93 9.68 1.33
C ASN A 17 7.17 8.23 1.79
N LEU A 18 6.91 7.89 3.04
CA LEU A 18 7.05 6.52 3.54
C LEU A 18 5.68 5.85 3.69
N GLY A 19 5.61 4.58 3.33
CA GLY A 19 4.48 3.70 3.61
C GLY A 19 4.96 2.35 4.13
N TYR A 20 4.04 1.56 4.67
CA TYR A 20 4.29 0.18 5.04
C TYR A 20 3.06 -0.70 4.78
N TYR A 21 3.29 -2.00 4.72
CA TYR A 21 2.24 -3.01 4.78
C TYR A 21 2.74 -4.20 5.60
N THR A 22 1.82 -5.04 6.09
CA THR A 22 2.14 -6.26 6.81
C THR A 22 1.95 -7.49 5.92
N GLU A 23 2.85 -8.46 6.07
CA GLU A 23 2.76 -9.76 5.41
C GLU A 23 2.90 -10.88 6.44
N LEU A 24 2.08 -11.92 6.30
CA LEU A 24 2.16 -13.13 7.12
C LEU A 24 3.09 -14.13 6.41
N GLU A 25 4.26 -14.38 6.99
CA GLU A 25 5.27 -15.32 6.49
C GLU A 25 5.54 -16.34 7.60
N GLU A 26 5.37 -17.64 7.33
CA GLU A 26 5.65 -18.72 8.30
C GLU A 26 4.98 -18.53 9.69
N ALA A 27 3.74 -18.03 9.71
CA ALA A 27 2.98 -17.67 10.92
C ALA A 27 3.53 -16.48 11.74
N GLU A 28 4.48 -15.74 11.19
CA GLU A 28 4.97 -14.47 11.72
C GLU A 28 4.52 -13.29 10.86
N THR A 29 4.17 -12.18 11.52
CA THR A 29 3.80 -10.95 10.82
C THR A 29 5.02 -10.06 10.65
N HIS A 30 5.37 -9.73 9.40
CA HIS A 30 6.47 -8.83 9.08
C HIS A 30 5.95 -7.51 8.52
N THR A 31 6.50 -6.40 9.02
CA THR A 31 6.26 -5.06 8.47
C THR A 31 7.26 -4.76 7.37
N ARG A 32 6.77 -4.47 6.16
CA ARG A 32 7.59 -4.07 5.01
C ARG A 32 7.40 -2.59 4.74
N TRP A 33 8.45 -1.81 4.98
CA TRP A 33 8.51 -0.38 4.66
C TRP A 33 8.89 -0.13 3.21
N PHE A 34 8.37 0.95 2.64
CA PHE A 34 8.70 1.37 1.28
C PHE A 34 8.62 2.89 1.10
N ILE A 35 9.30 3.39 0.06
CA ILE A 35 9.17 4.76 -0.41
C ILE A 35 8.00 4.80 -1.41
N LYS A 36 7.05 5.71 -1.18
CA LYS A 36 5.90 5.89 -2.05
C LYS A 36 6.32 6.48 -3.39
N THR A 37 5.70 6.02 -4.46
CA THR A 37 5.88 6.56 -5.82
C THR A 37 5.23 7.94 -5.99
N SER A 38 4.24 8.27 -5.16
CA SER A 38 3.58 9.57 -5.11
C SER A 38 3.21 9.94 -3.66
N PRO A 39 3.22 11.24 -3.30
CA PRO A 39 2.99 11.65 -1.92
C PRO A 39 1.54 11.43 -1.48
N THR A 40 1.36 10.92 -0.26
CA THR A 40 0.03 10.79 0.39
C THR A 40 0.19 10.73 1.91
N LEU A 41 -0.83 11.17 2.65
CA LEU A 41 -0.85 11.11 4.12
C LEU A 41 -1.09 9.68 4.66
N ARG A 42 -1.48 8.73 3.80
CA ARG A 42 -1.69 7.33 4.21
C ARG A 42 -0.35 6.64 4.51
N LEU A 43 -0.19 6.06 5.69
CA LEU A 43 1.02 5.30 6.07
C LEU A 43 0.88 3.80 5.81
N GLU A 44 -0.27 3.21 6.14
CA GLU A 44 -0.51 1.77 6.03
C GLU A 44 -1.22 1.41 4.72
N PHE A 45 -0.78 0.32 4.10
CA PHE A 45 -1.30 -0.20 2.83
C PHE A 45 -1.58 -1.70 2.94
N PHE A 46 -2.43 -2.20 2.06
CA PHE A 46 -2.81 -3.61 2.01
C PHE A 46 -2.22 -4.29 0.78
N ASN A 47 -1.34 -5.26 0.98
CA ASN A 47 -0.85 -6.11 -0.10
C ASN A 47 -1.70 -7.39 -0.18
N ILE A 48 -2.56 -7.45 -1.19
CA ILE A 48 -3.42 -8.60 -1.49
C ILE A 48 -2.64 -9.91 -1.77
N HIS A 49 -1.39 -9.81 -2.17
CA HIS A 49 -0.53 -10.95 -2.48
C HIS A 49 0.36 -11.37 -1.31
N ALA A 50 0.45 -10.55 -0.27
CA ALA A 50 1.25 -10.82 0.93
C ALA A 50 0.58 -11.77 1.93
N ASN A 51 -0.74 -11.91 1.82
CA ASN A 51 -1.54 -12.68 2.76
C ASN A 51 -2.32 -13.72 1.95
N ASP A 52 -2.57 -14.88 2.55
CA ASP A 52 -3.39 -15.91 1.93
C ASP A 52 -4.88 -15.58 2.13
N GLY A 53 -5.66 -15.71 1.06
CA GLY A 53 -7.12 -15.57 1.13
C GLY A 53 -7.82 -15.36 -0.20
N ASP A 54 -9.13 -15.60 -0.18
CA ASP A 54 -10.02 -15.57 -1.36
C ASP A 54 -10.13 -14.21 -2.04
N TYR A 55 -9.72 -13.14 -1.36
CA TYR A 55 -9.76 -11.78 -1.89
C TYR A 55 -8.79 -11.59 -3.07
N ARG A 56 -7.91 -12.55 -3.41
CA ARG A 56 -7.13 -12.52 -4.67
C ARG A 56 -7.97 -12.56 -5.94
N ARG A 57 -9.25 -12.95 -5.86
CA ARG A 57 -10.16 -13.02 -7.01
C ARG A 57 -10.95 -11.71 -7.15
N VAL A 58 -10.90 -11.09 -8.33
CA VAL A 58 -11.50 -9.76 -8.57
C VAL A 58 -13.02 -9.71 -8.28
N GLU A 59 -13.72 -10.82 -8.50
CA GLU A 59 -15.16 -10.98 -8.24
C GLU A 59 -15.51 -11.18 -6.76
N LYS A 60 -14.51 -11.42 -5.90
CA LYS A 60 -14.68 -11.57 -4.45
C LYS A 60 -14.34 -10.30 -3.68
N LEU A 61 -13.82 -9.28 -4.35
CA LEU A 61 -13.44 -8.00 -3.75
C LEU A 61 -14.66 -7.15 -3.42
N THR A 62 -14.74 -6.70 -2.17
CA THR A 62 -15.58 -5.56 -1.81
C THR A 62 -15.00 -4.27 -2.41
N ASP A 63 -15.81 -3.22 -2.49
CA ASP A 63 -15.35 -1.91 -2.98
C ASP A 63 -14.20 -1.34 -2.13
N GLU A 64 -14.25 -1.58 -0.81
CA GLU A 64 -13.16 -1.20 0.10
C GLU A 64 -11.87 -1.96 -0.22
N GLN A 65 -11.94 -3.28 -0.39
CA GLN A 65 -10.76 -4.09 -0.76
C GLN A 65 -10.20 -3.67 -2.12
N ARG A 66 -11.08 -3.38 -3.08
CA ARG A 66 -10.70 -2.85 -4.40
C ARG A 66 -9.91 -1.55 -4.25
N GLN A 67 -10.42 -0.60 -3.45
CA GLN A 67 -9.73 0.67 -3.21
C GLN A 67 -8.39 0.47 -2.51
N MET A 68 -8.31 -0.44 -1.54
CA MET A 68 -7.05 -0.77 -0.86
C MET A 68 -5.99 -1.30 -1.84
N ILE A 69 -6.38 -2.14 -2.80
CA ILE A 69 -5.48 -2.66 -3.85
C ILE A 69 -5.07 -1.53 -4.80
N ILE A 70 -6.01 -0.69 -5.24
CA ILE A 70 -5.72 0.49 -6.08
C ILE A 70 -4.67 1.36 -5.40
N ASP A 71 -4.85 1.65 -4.11
CA ASP A 71 -3.91 2.47 -3.35
C ASP A 71 -2.55 1.79 -3.19
N TYR A 72 -2.50 0.50 -2.87
CA TYR A 72 -1.23 -0.25 -2.84
C TYR A 72 -0.53 -0.20 -4.20
N CYS A 73 -1.23 -0.52 -5.29
CA CYS A 73 -0.68 -0.57 -6.64
C CYS A 73 -0.13 0.80 -7.08
N LYS A 74 -0.90 1.87 -6.81
CA LYS A 74 -0.48 3.23 -7.10
C LYS A 74 0.74 3.63 -6.28
N TYR A 75 0.64 3.59 -4.94
CA TYR A 75 1.64 4.21 -4.06
C TYR A 75 2.86 3.33 -3.83
N ARG A 76 2.75 1.99 -3.87
CA ARG A 76 3.90 1.08 -3.72
C ARG A 76 4.56 0.72 -5.04
N LEU A 77 3.77 0.52 -6.11
CA LEU A 77 4.27 0.00 -7.39
C LEU A 77 4.29 1.05 -8.51
N GLY A 78 3.63 2.20 -8.34
CA GLY A 78 3.55 3.23 -9.39
C GLY A 78 2.64 2.84 -10.54
N ILE A 79 1.70 1.91 -10.30
CA ILE A 79 0.80 1.38 -11.31
C ILE A 79 -0.59 1.97 -11.09
N ASP A 80 -1.07 2.75 -12.06
CA ASP A 80 -2.46 3.22 -12.08
C ASP A 80 -3.37 2.11 -12.64
N THR A 81 -4.39 1.75 -11.88
CA THR A 81 -5.37 0.71 -12.23
C THR A 81 -6.72 0.99 -11.59
N GLN A 82 -7.79 0.41 -12.15
CA GLN A 82 -9.14 0.42 -11.59
C GLN A 82 -9.51 -0.92 -10.94
N VAL A 83 -8.61 -1.91 -11.00
CA VAL A 83 -8.81 -3.25 -10.44
C VAL A 83 -10.13 -3.85 -10.95
N THR A 84 -10.44 -3.77 -12.24
CA THR A 84 -11.73 -4.24 -12.80
C THR A 84 -11.69 -5.69 -13.29
N THR A 85 -10.49 -6.18 -13.59
CA THR A 85 -10.26 -7.53 -14.11
C THR A 85 -9.29 -8.29 -13.22
N GLN A 86 -9.23 -9.61 -13.38
CA GLN A 86 -8.24 -10.42 -12.66
C GLN A 86 -6.80 -10.03 -13.02
N ALA A 87 -6.56 -9.69 -14.29
CA ALA A 87 -5.27 -9.20 -14.75
C ALA A 87 -4.84 -7.90 -14.04
N ASP A 88 -5.80 -7.04 -13.68
CA ASP A 88 -5.50 -5.83 -12.90
C ASP A 88 -5.03 -6.19 -11.48
N VAL A 89 -5.64 -7.18 -10.83
CA VAL A 89 -5.23 -7.68 -9.51
C VAL A 89 -3.83 -8.29 -9.59
N GLU A 90 -3.58 -9.12 -10.59
CA GLU A 90 -2.30 -9.81 -10.83
C GLU A 90 -1.17 -8.83 -11.16
N ARG A 91 -1.47 -7.75 -11.88
CA ARG A 91 -0.50 -6.69 -12.16
C ARG A 91 -0.01 -5.97 -10.90
N CYS A 92 -0.81 -5.99 -9.83
CA CYS A 92 -0.44 -5.46 -8.53
C CYS A 92 0.30 -6.48 -7.65
N ALA A 93 0.71 -7.63 -8.22
CA ALA A 93 1.58 -8.58 -7.56
C ALA A 93 2.99 -8.02 -7.35
N LYS A 94 3.58 -8.45 -6.24
CA LYS A 94 4.85 -7.97 -5.71
C LYS A 94 6.01 -8.31 -6.69
N LEU A 95 6.97 -7.38 -6.83
CA LEU A 95 8.39 -7.71 -7.03
C LEU A 95 9.04 -7.82 -5.65
#